data_AF-A0A8S3QI78-F1
#
_entry.id   AF-A0A8S3QI78-F1
#
_cell.length_a   1.000
_cell.length_b   1.000
_cell.length_c   1.000
_cell.angle_alpha   90.00
_cell.angle_beta   90.00
_cell.angle_gamma   90.00
#
_symmetry.space_group_name_H-M   'P 1'
#
loop_
_entity.id
_entity.type
_entity.pdbx_description
1 polymer ?
#
loop_
_entity_poly.entity_id
_entity_poly.type
_entity_poly.pdbx_seq_one_letter_code
_entity_poly.pdbx_strand_id
1 'polypeptide(L)'
;MVLSLRILIVLLLLPLLSLATQQWTDGACGNCICSRKRGNYEMEYVVNCTGKDIKSLPDNLPRNIHRLDLSFNSLGSSSLKNLELYGNDLMSLSLASNNVTIINTDILSSLRHLEELDLTGNVLDYIDDRLFFALNLRKLSGISAKMFHRSAFWKLVSLEDLSVIFEQKMIDENIFKNLQVFHLDVTFRYAKEIPISLFHFGTNTLTRLTIDGPLLSSLPNGIFDGLTVLKTLTIRGGNIRWLSNSLFYRPSATSMPLHLNKISIIGVKSIPRDLFKGQLSLKFTTLKNIEDIPPLDLPVQLDNLDMSGSNVFRVSPDVFMKLTNLRELNLSNSSLTSLESESFIGLSSLSDLDLSRNKIVTLPEKIFEACRYTLDF
;
A
#
# COMPACT_ATOMS: atom_id res chain seq x y z
N MET A 1 54.64 -0.75 34.32
CA MET A 1 53.19 -0.52 34.49
C MET A 1 52.50 -1.02 33.21
N VAL A 2 52.13 -2.30 33.16
CA VAL A 2 50.75 -2.83 33.36
C VAL A 2 49.87 -2.46 32.15
N LEU A 3 49.23 -3.34 31.38
CA LEU A 3 49.12 -4.80 31.28
C LEU A 3 48.57 -5.06 29.85
N SER A 4 49.13 -5.99 29.06
CA SER A 4 48.54 -6.46 27.81
C SER A 4 48.00 -7.87 28.06
N LEU A 5 46.68 -8.01 28.06
CA LEU A 5 45.98 -9.26 28.35
C LEU A 5 45.70 -9.97 27.01
N ARG A 6 46.52 -10.98 26.69
CA ARG A 6 46.17 -12.01 25.71
C ARG A 6 45.15 -12.95 26.37
N ILE A 7 43.92 -13.00 25.87
CA ILE A 7 42.99 -14.09 26.15
C ILE A 7 42.63 -14.78 24.84
N LEU A 8 42.97 -16.06 24.83
CA LEU A 8 42.64 -17.10 23.86
C LEU A 8 41.11 -17.20 23.72
N ILE A 9 40.60 -17.04 22.51
CA ILE A 9 39.20 -17.36 22.18
C ILE A 9 39.07 -18.88 22.19
N VAL A 10 38.46 -19.43 23.23
CA VAL A 10 37.95 -20.80 23.23
C VAL A 10 36.63 -20.79 22.47
N LEU A 11 36.64 -21.37 21.27
CA LEU A 11 35.45 -21.72 20.48
C LEU A 11 34.59 -22.72 21.26
N LEU A 12 33.62 -22.21 22.02
CA LEU A 12 32.45 -23.00 22.40
C LEU A 12 31.47 -22.95 21.23
N LEU A 13 31.42 -24.06 20.49
CA LEU A 13 30.36 -24.38 19.53
C LEU A 13 29.01 -24.43 20.27
N LEU A 14 28.32 -23.29 20.37
CA LEU A 14 26.89 -23.29 20.58
C LEU A 14 26.25 -23.75 19.27
N PRO A 15 25.40 -24.80 19.26
CA PRO A 15 24.66 -25.11 18.06
C PRO A 15 23.78 -23.91 17.76
N LEU A 16 23.95 -23.33 16.57
CA LEU A 16 22.92 -22.52 15.93
C LEU A 16 21.63 -23.32 16.01
N LEU A 17 20.76 -22.98 16.96
CA LEU A 17 19.37 -23.39 16.95
C LEU A 17 18.79 -22.76 15.69
N SER A 18 18.86 -23.52 14.60
CA SER A 18 17.99 -23.28 13.45
C SER A 18 16.59 -23.17 14.02
N LEU A 19 15.91 -22.04 13.78
CA LEU A 19 14.45 -21.98 13.77
C LEU A 19 13.96 -22.86 12.61
N ALA A 20 14.23 -24.16 12.70
CA ALA A 20 13.65 -25.15 11.84
C ALA A 20 12.18 -25.21 12.27
N THR A 21 11.31 -24.68 11.41
CA THR A 21 9.91 -25.08 11.38
C THR A 21 9.88 -26.60 11.47
N GLN A 22 9.42 -27.15 12.59
CA GLN A 22 9.29 -28.59 12.76
C GLN A 22 8.14 -29.02 11.83
N GLN A 23 8.51 -29.47 10.64
CA GLN A 23 7.60 -29.93 9.60
C GLN A 23 7.23 -31.37 9.98
N TRP A 24 6.05 -31.55 10.57
CA TRP A 24 5.54 -32.88 10.85
C TRP A 24 4.95 -33.48 9.57
N THR A 25 5.40 -34.69 9.25
CA THR A 25 4.79 -35.57 8.24
C THR A 25 3.99 -36.65 8.96
N ASP A 26 3.10 -36.26 9.88
CA ASP A 26 2.00 -37.15 10.26
C ASP A 26 0.96 -37.09 9.15
N GLY A 27 0.44 -38.25 8.72
CA GLY A 27 -0.39 -38.46 7.53
C GLY A 27 -1.70 -37.65 7.41
N ALA A 28 -1.91 -36.64 8.25
CA ALA A 28 -3.02 -35.70 8.25
C ALA A 28 -2.59 -34.29 7.78
N CYS A 29 -2.06 -34.19 6.56
CA CYS A 29 -1.76 -32.88 5.93
C CYS A 29 -2.03 -32.84 4.41
N GLY A 30 -2.69 -33.86 3.85
CA GLY A 30 -2.99 -33.94 2.42
C GLY A 30 -1.75 -33.63 1.54
N ASN A 31 -1.96 -32.84 0.48
CA ASN A 31 -0.90 -32.30 -0.38
C ASN A 31 -0.37 -30.93 0.09
N CYS A 32 -0.68 -30.53 1.32
CA CYS A 32 -0.32 -29.23 1.89
C CYS A 32 0.94 -29.33 2.76
N ILE A 33 1.44 -28.18 3.19
CA ILE A 33 2.55 -28.04 4.13
C ILE A 33 1.99 -27.61 5.48
N CYS A 34 2.08 -28.49 6.47
CA CYS A 34 1.65 -28.22 7.83
C CYS A 34 2.86 -27.91 8.72
N SER A 35 2.70 -26.91 9.57
CA SER A 35 3.73 -26.51 10.54
C SER A 35 3.07 -25.95 11.80
N ARG A 36 3.82 -25.93 12.90
CA ARG A 36 3.44 -25.16 14.08
C ARG A 36 4.34 -23.94 14.17
N LYS A 37 3.74 -22.77 14.40
CA LYS A 37 4.47 -21.53 14.64
C LYS A 37 4.19 -21.05 16.05
N ARG A 38 5.19 -20.45 16.69
CA ARG A 38 5.00 -19.78 17.96
C ARG A 38 4.21 -18.49 17.70
N GLY A 39 2.94 -18.47 18.08
CA GLY A 39 2.11 -17.27 18.09
C GLY A 39 2.44 -16.39 19.28
N ASN A 40 1.66 -15.31 19.45
CA ASN A 40 1.88 -14.33 20.53
C ASN A 40 1.65 -14.91 21.93
N TYR A 41 0.79 -15.93 22.05
CA TYR A 41 0.39 -16.52 23.34
C TYR A 41 0.48 -18.04 23.36
N GLU A 42 0.27 -18.71 22.22
CA GLU A 42 0.30 -20.17 22.10
C GLU A 42 0.91 -20.65 20.79
N MET A 43 1.12 -21.96 20.65
CA MET A 43 1.59 -22.57 19.41
C MET A 43 0.44 -22.69 18.40
N GLU A 44 0.50 -21.93 17.31
CA GLU A 44 -0.48 -21.91 16.23
C GLU A 44 -0.22 -23.04 15.23
N TYR A 45 -1.29 -23.70 14.77
CA TYR A 45 -1.22 -24.67 13.68
C TYR A 45 -1.45 -23.97 12.34
N VAL A 46 -0.46 -24.03 11.45
CA VAL A 46 -0.43 -23.32 10.17
C VAL A 46 -0.38 -24.32 9.03
N VAL A 47 -1.31 -24.20 8.09
CA VAL A 47 -1.43 -25.05 6.92
C VAL A 47 -1.31 -24.20 5.67
N ASN A 48 -0.30 -24.47 4.85
CA ASN A 48 -0.10 -23.84 3.55
C ASN A 48 -0.38 -24.84 2.43
N CYS A 49 -1.41 -24.55 1.65
CA CYS A 49 -1.87 -25.32 0.51
C CYS A 49 -1.72 -24.52 -0.80
N THR A 50 -0.82 -23.54 -0.84
CA THR A 50 -0.68 -22.62 -1.97
C THR A 50 -0.23 -23.34 -3.23
N GLY A 51 -0.90 -23.08 -4.37
CA GLY A 51 -0.43 -23.58 -5.67
C GLY A 51 -0.49 -25.10 -5.84
N LYS A 52 -1.42 -25.79 -5.15
CA LYS A 52 -1.51 -27.26 -5.11
C LYS A 52 -2.58 -27.84 -6.04
N ASP A 53 -3.12 -27.03 -6.94
CA ASP A 53 -4.25 -27.35 -7.86
C ASP A 53 -5.47 -27.95 -7.12
N ILE A 54 -5.76 -27.40 -5.95
CA ILE A 54 -6.86 -27.84 -5.10
C ILE A 54 -8.18 -27.33 -5.67
N LYS A 55 -9.14 -28.25 -5.86
CA LYS A 55 -10.50 -27.96 -6.34
C LYS A 55 -11.56 -28.06 -5.22
N SER A 56 -11.23 -28.75 -4.14
CA SER A 56 -12.05 -28.88 -2.93
C SER A 56 -11.14 -28.94 -1.70
N LEU A 57 -11.61 -28.46 -0.55
CA LEU A 57 -10.88 -28.59 0.72
C LEU A 57 -10.41 -30.04 0.93
N PRO A 58 -9.13 -30.29 1.24
CA PRO A 58 -8.64 -31.65 1.50
C PRO A 58 -9.30 -32.26 2.75
N ASP A 59 -9.75 -33.50 2.67
CA ASP A 59 -10.55 -34.17 3.72
C ASP A 59 -9.75 -34.50 4.99
N ASN A 60 -8.43 -34.58 4.88
CA ASN A 60 -7.51 -34.99 5.95
C ASN A 60 -6.75 -33.82 6.60
N LEU A 61 -7.25 -32.59 6.44
CA LEU A 61 -6.69 -31.44 7.15
C LEU A 61 -6.96 -31.55 8.67
N PRO A 62 -6.02 -31.12 9.53
CA PRO A 62 -6.22 -31.04 10.98
C PRO A 62 -7.43 -30.15 11.31
N ARG A 63 -8.16 -30.44 12.40
CA ARG A 63 -9.35 -29.64 12.77
C ARG A 63 -9.01 -28.35 13.51
N ASN A 64 -7.88 -28.30 14.21
CA ASN A 64 -7.41 -27.19 15.03
C ASN A 64 -6.47 -26.25 14.27
N ILE A 65 -6.83 -25.89 13.03
CA ILE A 65 -6.04 -24.99 12.20
C ILE A 65 -6.31 -23.55 12.61
N HIS A 66 -5.23 -22.81 12.89
CA HIS A 66 -5.30 -21.40 13.22
C HIS A 66 -5.10 -20.53 11.98
N ARG A 67 -4.24 -20.96 11.06
CA ARG A 67 -3.99 -20.25 9.79
C ARG A 67 -4.03 -21.22 8.61
N LEU A 68 -4.89 -20.93 7.65
CA LEU A 68 -5.08 -21.73 6.45
C LEU A 68 -4.86 -20.87 5.20
N ASP A 69 -3.84 -21.22 4.43
CA ASP A 69 -3.56 -20.58 3.14
C ASP A 69 -3.92 -21.52 2.00
N LEU A 70 -4.99 -21.21 1.27
CA LEU A 70 -5.47 -21.94 0.10
C LEU A 70 -5.25 -21.13 -1.19
N SER A 71 -4.33 -20.17 -1.17
CA SER A 71 -4.13 -19.26 -2.29
C SER A 71 -3.62 -19.93 -3.57
N PHE A 72 -3.82 -19.29 -4.72
CA PHE A 72 -3.35 -19.75 -6.03
C PHE A 72 -3.81 -21.18 -6.37
N ASN A 73 -5.10 -21.45 -6.17
CA ASN A 73 -5.73 -22.73 -6.51
C ASN A 73 -6.93 -22.51 -7.45
N SER A 74 -7.75 -23.54 -7.64
CA SER A 74 -8.93 -23.51 -8.52
C SER A 74 -10.24 -23.68 -7.72
N LEU A 75 -10.29 -23.19 -6.47
CA LEU A 75 -11.46 -23.33 -5.61
C LEU A 75 -12.63 -22.49 -6.14
N GLY A 76 -13.81 -23.11 -6.25
CA GLY A 76 -15.06 -22.43 -6.53
C GLY A 76 -15.94 -22.28 -5.29
N SER A 77 -17.04 -21.54 -5.42
CA SER A 77 -17.98 -21.22 -4.33
C SER A 77 -18.51 -22.47 -3.59
N SER A 78 -18.80 -23.55 -4.32
CA SER A 78 -19.29 -24.83 -3.77
C SER A 78 -18.28 -25.52 -2.86
N SER A 79 -16.99 -25.26 -3.08
CA SER A 79 -15.89 -25.90 -2.37
C SER A 79 -15.69 -25.33 -0.97
N LEU A 80 -16.34 -24.20 -0.65
CA LEU A 80 -16.19 -23.51 0.63
C LEU A 80 -17.08 -24.07 1.75
N LYS A 81 -18.05 -24.93 1.44
CA LYS A 81 -19.02 -25.47 2.42
C LYS A 81 -18.35 -26.09 3.64
N ASN A 82 -17.25 -26.81 3.43
CA ASN A 82 -16.53 -27.51 4.48
C ASN A 82 -15.65 -26.58 5.34
N LEU A 83 -15.61 -25.26 5.11
CA LEU A 83 -14.88 -24.34 5.97
C LEU A 83 -15.48 -24.25 7.38
N GLU A 84 -16.77 -24.49 7.52
CA GLU A 84 -17.46 -24.48 8.83
C GLU A 84 -16.84 -25.43 9.86
N LEU A 85 -16.17 -26.47 9.36
CA LEU A 85 -15.46 -27.47 10.14
C LEU A 85 -14.28 -26.92 10.95
N TYR A 86 -13.78 -25.74 10.60
CA TYR A 86 -12.62 -25.09 11.22
C TYR A 86 -12.98 -23.82 12.02
N GLY A 87 -14.28 -23.51 12.15
CA GLY A 87 -14.74 -22.24 12.70
C GLY A 87 -14.40 -21.98 14.18
N ASN A 88 -13.99 -23.01 14.93
CA ASN A 88 -13.63 -22.90 16.34
C ASN A 88 -12.23 -22.30 16.57
N ASP A 89 -11.29 -22.55 15.66
CA ASP A 89 -9.87 -22.18 15.89
C ASP A 89 -9.30 -21.29 14.78
N LEU A 90 -9.96 -21.22 13.61
CA LEU A 90 -9.42 -20.54 12.44
C LEU A 90 -9.43 -19.02 12.63
N MET A 91 -8.23 -18.43 12.68
CA MET A 91 -7.98 -17.01 12.88
C MET A 91 -7.58 -16.30 11.58
N SER A 92 -6.93 -17.00 10.65
CA SER A 92 -6.47 -16.44 9.37
C SER A 92 -6.79 -17.38 8.22
N LEU A 93 -7.44 -16.85 7.19
CA LEU A 93 -7.82 -17.58 5.98
C LEU A 93 -7.43 -16.79 4.74
N SER A 94 -6.59 -17.38 3.87
CA SER A 94 -6.38 -16.87 2.52
C SER A 94 -7.04 -17.77 1.48
N LEU A 95 -7.91 -17.17 0.68
CA LEU A 95 -8.51 -17.74 -0.53
C LEU A 95 -7.99 -17.02 -1.78
N ALA A 96 -6.87 -16.29 -1.68
CA ALA A 96 -6.41 -15.43 -2.76
C ALA A 96 -6.16 -16.19 -4.08
N SER A 97 -6.41 -15.55 -5.21
CA SER A 97 -6.21 -16.09 -6.56
C SER A 97 -6.86 -17.47 -6.73
N ASN A 98 -8.16 -17.54 -6.46
CA ASN A 98 -9.04 -18.68 -6.73
C ASN A 98 -10.17 -18.26 -7.68
N ASN A 99 -11.19 -19.11 -7.85
CA ASN A 99 -12.35 -18.84 -8.70
C ASN A 99 -13.65 -18.70 -7.87
N VAL A 100 -13.54 -18.08 -6.69
CA VAL A 100 -14.69 -17.86 -5.81
C VAL A 100 -15.50 -16.67 -6.33
N THR A 101 -16.78 -16.89 -6.61
CA THR A 101 -17.71 -15.84 -7.06
C THR A 101 -18.82 -15.55 -6.05
N ILE A 102 -19.08 -16.49 -5.13
CA ILE A 102 -20.12 -16.37 -4.11
C ILE A 102 -19.55 -16.95 -2.82
N ILE A 103 -19.74 -16.22 -1.72
CA ILE A 103 -19.48 -16.71 -0.37
C ILE A 103 -20.81 -16.69 0.37
N ASN A 104 -21.21 -17.84 0.91
CA ASN A 104 -22.43 -17.91 1.71
C ASN A 104 -22.16 -17.28 3.09
N THR A 105 -23.05 -16.37 3.51
CA THR A 105 -23.04 -15.72 4.83
C THR A 105 -22.96 -16.72 5.97
N ASP A 106 -23.67 -17.86 5.87
CA ASP A 106 -23.67 -18.90 6.91
C ASP A 106 -22.27 -19.47 7.13
N ILE A 107 -21.51 -19.69 6.05
CA ILE A 107 -20.13 -20.20 6.12
C ILE A 107 -19.24 -19.20 6.86
N LEU A 108 -19.26 -17.92 6.48
CA LEU A 108 -18.45 -16.93 7.20
C LEU A 108 -18.89 -16.77 8.66
N SER A 109 -20.20 -16.83 8.93
CA SER A 109 -20.72 -16.71 10.30
C SER A 109 -20.29 -17.85 11.23
N SER A 110 -19.91 -19.00 10.66
CA SER A 110 -19.34 -20.11 11.42
C SER A 110 -17.88 -19.85 11.84
N LEU A 111 -17.14 -19.00 11.13
CA LEU A 111 -15.73 -18.68 11.37
C LEU A 111 -15.57 -17.56 12.42
N ARG A 112 -16.09 -17.78 13.62
CA ARG A 112 -16.29 -16.74 14.64
C ARG A 112 -15.00 -16.13 15.19
N HIS A 113 -13.89 -16.84 15.09
CA HIS A 113 -12.57 -16.41 15.55
C HIS A 113 -11.72 -15.81 14.43
N LEU A 114 -12.26 -15.68 13.21
CA LEU A 114 -11.51 -15.17 12.08
C LEU A 114 -11.18 -13.69 12.28
N GLU A 115 -9.89 -13.37 12.25
CA GLU A 115 -9.34 -12.01 12.37
C GLU A 115 -8.78 -11.50 11.04
N GLU A 116 -8.30 -12.40 10.18
CA GLU A 116 -7.69 -12.08 8.90
C GLU A 116 -8.36 -12.86 7.77
N LEU A 117 -8.83 -12.15 6.75
CA LEU A 117 -9.39 -12.76 5.54
C LEU A 117 -8.77 -12.13 4.29
N ASP A 118 -8.22 -12.96 3.41
CA ASP A 118 -7.67 -12.55 2.13
C ASP A 118 -8.46 -13.17 0.97
N LEU A 119 -9.11 -12.31 0.19
CA LEU A 119 -9.92 -12.67 -0.97
C LEU A 119 -9.30 -12.16 -2.29
N THR A 120 -8.07 -11.64 -2.24
CA THR A 120 -7.39 -11.03 -3.39
C THR A 120 -7.49 -11.89 -4.64
N GLY A 121 -7.77 -11.30 -5.80
CA GLY A 121 -7.81 -12.06 -7.07
C GLY A 121 -9.06 -12.92 -7.28
N ASN A 122 -10.00 -12.95 -6.33
CA ASN A 122 -11.37 -13.41 -6.58
C ASN A 122 -12.24 -12.22 -7.00
N VAL A 123 -13.33 -12.48 -7.73
CA VAL A 123 -14.30 -11.45 -8.11
C VAL A 123 -15.69 -11.95 -7.77
N LEU A 124 -16.22 -11.48 -6.63
CA LEU A 124 -17.53 -11.88 -6.16
C LEU A 124 -18.64 -11.25 -7.02
N ASP A 125 -19.76 -11.94 -7.16
CA ASP A 125 -20.90 -11.43 -7.90
C ASP A 125 -21.58 -10.28 -7.14
N TYR A 126 -21.70 -10.40 -5.82
CA TYR A 126 -22.24 -9.35 -4.95
C TYR A 126 -21.69 -9.48 -3.53
N ILE A 127 -21.68 -8.35 -2.80
CA ILE A 127 -21.48 -8.31 -1.35
C ILE A 127 -22.66 -7.55 -0.74
N ASP A 128 -23.42 -8.23 0.11
CA ASP A 128 -24.50 -7.63 0.89
C ASP A 128 -24.00 -7.10 2.24
N ASP A 129 -24.90 -6.52 3.04
CA ASP A 129 -24.62 -5.99 4.38
C ASP A 129 -24.55 -7.05 5.49
N ARG A 130 -24.78 -8.32 5.16
CA ARG A 130 -24.79 -9.43 6.13
C ARG A 130 -23.57 -10.31 6.02
N LEU A 131 -22.89 -10.34 4.86
CA LEU A 131 -21.76 -11.24 4.60
C LEU A 131 -20.70 -11.23 5.71
N PHE A 132 -20.37 -10.05 6.25
CA PHE A 132 -19.37 -9.89 7.31
C PHE A 132 -19.96 -9.64 8.70
N PHE A 133 -21.28 -9.75 8.87
CA PHE A 133 -21.97 -9.31 10.09
C PHE A 133 -21.51 -10.01 11.37
N ALA A 134 -21.16 -11.29 11.26
CA ALA A 134 -20.76 -12.14 12.37
C ALA A 134 -19.24 -12.18 12.62
N LEU A 135 -18.44 -11.48 11.80
CA LEU A 135 -16.99 -11.50 11.89
C LEU A 135 -16.44 -10.29 12.65
N ASN A 136 -15.29 -10.48 13.28
CA ASN A 136 -14.53 -9.41 13.95
C ASN A 136 -13.13 -9.26 13.33
N LEU A 137 -13.10 -9.01 12.02
CA LEU A 137 -11.84 -8.92 11.27
C LEU A 137 -11.01 -7.71 11.69
N ARG A 138 -9.70 -7.93 11.85
CA ARG A 138 -8.66 -6.89 11.90
C ARG A 138 -8.14 -6.54 10.50
N LYS A 139 -8.11 -7.52 9.60
CA LYS A 139 -7.61 -7.34 8.23
C LYS A 139 -8.48 -8.02 7.20
N LEU A 140 -8.84 -7.27 6.16
CA LEU A 140 -9.61 -7.76 5.01
C LEU A 140 -8.91 -7.32 3.72
N SER A 141 -8.37 -8.28 2.97
CA SER A 141 -7.50 -7.99 1.82
C SER A 141 -8.15 -8.34 0.48
N GLY A 142 -7.97 -7.45 -0.49
CA GLY A 142 -8.30 -7.65 -1.90
C GLY A 142 -9.75 -8.01 -2.19
N ILE A 143 -10.70 -7.53 -1.37
CA ILE A 143 -12.10 -7.83 -1.59
C ILE A 143 -12.59 -7.16 -2.88
N SER A 144 -13.07 -7.95 -3.83
CA SER A 144 -13.60 -7.46 -5.10
C SER A 144 -14.99 -8.01 -5.36
N ALA A 145 -15.89 -7.16 -5.82
CA ALA A 145 -17.20 -7.60 -6.28
C ALA A 145 -17.75 -6.75 -7.43
N LYS A 146 -18.58 -7.37 -8.27
CA LYS A 146 -19.35 -6.69 -9.34
C LYS A 146 -20.34 -5.68 -8.77
N MET A 147 -20.88 -5.95 -7.58
CA MET A 147 -21.82 -5.06 -6.90
C MET A 147 -21.58 -5.07 -5.38
N PHE A 148 -21.49 -3.88 -4.78
CA PHE A 148 -21.44 -3.72 -3.34
C PHE A 148 -22.74 -3.07 -2.86
N HIS A 149 -23.35 -3.64 -1.82
CA HIS A 149 -24.36 -2.93 -1.07
C HIS A 149 -23.74 -1.73 -0.35
N ARG A 150 -24.46 -0.59 -0.25
CA ARG A 150 -23.96 0.66 0.34
C ARG A 150 -23.49 0.56 1.80
N SER A 151 -23.92 -0.47 2.51
CA SER A 151 -23.51 -0.73 3.88
C SER A 151 -22.58 -1.92 4.01
N ALA A 152 -21.99 -2.47 2.94
CA ALA A 152 -21.23 -3.73 2.97
C ALA A 152 -20.21 -3.86 4.12
N PHE A 153 -19.61 -2.75 4.57
CA PHE A 153 -18.56 -2.74 5.58
C PHE A 153 -19.00 -2.22 6.96
N TRP A 154 -20.28 -1.87 7.15
CA TRP A 154 -20.76 -1.12 8.32
C TRP A 154 -20.46 -1.75 9.68
N LYS A 155 -20.33 -3.09 9.73
CA LYS A 155 -20.13 -3.85 10.95
C LYS A 155 -18.65 -4.14 11.29
N LEU A 156 -17.74 -3.89 10.34
CA LEU A 156 -16.30 -4.15 10.49
C LEU A 156 -15.60 -3.06 11.31
N VAL A 157 -16.06 -2.87 12.55
CA VAL A 157 -15.62 -1.77 13.43
C VAL A 157 -14.24 -1.99 14.05
N SER A 158 -13.75 -3.24 14.09
CA SER A 158 -12.40 -3.58 14.56
C SER A 158 -11.37 -3.70 13.44
N LEU A 159 -11.76 -3.37 12.21
CA LEU A 159 -10.90 -3.49 11.05
C LEU A 159 -9.81 -2.42 11.09
N GLU A 160 -8.55 -2.85 11.06
CA GLU A 160 -7.37 -1.99 11.03
C GLU A 160 -6.93 -1.72 9.59
N ASP A 161 -6.94 -2.77 8.76
CA ASP A 161 -6.51 -2.78 7.36
C ASP A 161 -7.64 -3.22 6.42
N LEU A 162 -7.95 -2.39 5.42
CA LEU A 162 -8.88 -2.71 4.35
C LEU A 162 -8.25 -2.51 2.98
N SER A 163 -8.29 -3.55 2.15
CA SER A 163 -8.02 -3.44 0.71
C SER A 163 -9.24 -3.89 -0.08
N VAL A 164 -9.76 -3.01 -0.94
CA VAL A 164 -10.98 -3.22 -1.73
C VAL A 164 -10.79 -2.83 -3.19
N ILE A 165 -11.38 -3.62 -4.07
CA ILE A 165 -11.42 -3.40 -5.50
C ILE A 165 -12.88 -3.25 -5.94
N PHE A 166 -13.23 -2.09 -6.47
CA PHE A 166 -14.55 -1.85 -7.05
C PHE A 166 -14.54 -2.18 -8.55
N GLU A 167 -15.35 -3.16 -8.93
CA GLU A 167 -15.63 -3.53 -10.33
C GLU A 167 -16.82 -2.74 -10.91
N GLN A 168 -17.48 -1.92 -10.10
CA GLN A 168 -18.60 -1.07 -10.50
C GLN A 168 -18.15 0.32 -10.96
N LYS A 169 -18.91 0.92 -11.87
CA LYS A 169 -18.62 2.27 -12.39
C LYS A 169 -19.01 3.39 -11.41
N MET A 170 -20.10 3.18 -10.67
CA MET A 170 -20.61 4.13 -9.69
C MET A 170 -20.28 3.63 -8.30
N ILE A 171 -19.78 4.53 -7.46
CA ILE A 171 -19.39 4.25 -6.09
C ILE A 171 -20.35 4.99 -5.16
N ASP A 172 -20.98 4.26 -4.24
CA ASP A 172 -21.81 4.86 -3.21
C ASP A 172 -20.91 5.63 -2.23
N GLU A 173 -21.27 6.87 -1.93
CA GLU A 173 -20.51 7.74 -1.04
C GLU A 173 -20.44 7.24 0.41
N ASN A 174 -21.41 6.42 0.83
CA ASN A 174 -21.53 5.92 2.20
C ASN A 174 -20.90 4.54 2.38
N ILE A 175 -20.27 3.96 1.35
CA ILE A 175 -19.77 2.58 1.39
C ILE A 175 -18.81 2.32 2.56
N PHE A 176 -18.03 3.33 2.95
CA PHE A 176 -17.08 3.28 4.06
C PHE A 176 -17.57 3.95 5.34
N LYS A 177 -18.85 4.36 5.39
CA LYS A 177 -19.41 5.06 6.54
C LYS A 177 -19.25 4.22 7.81
N ASN A 178 -18.79 4.85 8.88
CA ASN A 178 -18.53 4.27 10.21
C ASN A 178 -17.33 3.31 10.30
N LEU A 179 -16.54 3.12 9.23
CA LEU A 179 -15.28 2.40 9.35
C LEU A 179 -14.30 3.18 10.25
N GLN A 180 -13.44 2.44 10.94
CA GLN A 180 -12.39 3.01 11.80
C GLN A 180 -10.99 2.48 11.41
N VAL A 181 -10.80 2.23 10.12
CA VAL A 181 -9.54 1.70 9.58
C VAL A 181 -8.39 2.70 9.69
N PHE A 182 -7.18 2.18 9.86
CA PHE A 182 -5.94 2.94 9.85
C PHE A 182 -5.30 2.98 8.46
N HIS A 183 -5.44 1.91 7.69
CA HIS A 183 -4.94 1.81 6.33
C HIS A 183 -6.04 1.37 5.37
N LEU A 184 -6.19 2.13 4.28
CA LEU A 184 -7.17 1.85 3.24
C LEU A 184 -6.50 1.86 1.87
N ASP A 185 -6.57 0.74 1.17
CA ASP A 185 -6.18 0.62 -0.23
C ASP A 185 -7.42 0.39 -1.10
N VAL A 186 -7.76 1.36 -1.96
CA VAL A 186 -8.93 1.29 -2.85
C VAL A 186 -8.50 1.28 -4.29
N THR A 187 -8.98 0.29 -5.05
CA THR A 187 -8.83 0.23 -6.50
C THR A 187 -10.18 0.40 -7.18
N PHE A 188 -10.29 1.32 -8.13
CA PHE A 188 -11.46 1.55 -8.96
C PHE A 188 -11.17 1.08 -10.39
N ARG A 189 -11.58 -0.14 -10.74
CA ARG A 189 -11.26 -0.69 -12.07
C ARG A 189 -11.97 0.04 -13.21
N TYR A 190 -13.25 0.37 -13.00
CA TYR A 190 -14.11 0.89 -14.06
C TYR A 190 -14.71 2.26 -13.77
N ALA A 191 -14.50 2.83 -12.58
CA ALA A 191 -14.99 4.16 -12.24
C ALA A 191 -14.17 5.23 -12.97
N LYS A 192 -14.86 6.23 -13.50
CA LYS A 192 -14.25 7.44 -14.07
C LYS A 192 -14.23 8.60 -13.08
N GLU A 193 -15.16 8.58 -12.14
CA GLU A 193 -15.37 9.59 -11.13
C GLU A 193 -15.71 8.90 -9.80
N ILE A 194 -15.45 9.60 -8.69
CA ILE A 194 -15.74 9.14 -7.33
C ILE A 194 -16.38 10.29 -6.53
N PRO A 195 -17.24 9.99 -5.54
CA PRO A 195 -17.87 11.03 -4.74
C PRO A 195 -16.86 11.77 -3.85
N ILE A 196 -17.08 13.07 -3.65
CA ILE A 196 -16.24 13.93 -2.81
C ILE A 196 -16.18 13.47 -1.35
N SER A 197 -17.26 12.88 -0.85
CA SER A 197 -17.45 12.46 0.55
C SER A 197 -16.85 11.10 0.87
N LEU A 198 -16.30 10.39 -0.13
CA LEU A 198 -15.96 8.96 -0.03
C LEU A 198 -15.05 8.61 1.16
N PHE A 199 -14.10 9.49 1.49
CA PHE A 199 -13.13 9.25 2.58
C PHE A 199 -13.42 10.09 3.83
N HIS A 200 -14.52 10.84 3.90
CA HIS A 200 -14.84 11.70 5.05
C HIS A 200 -15.17 10.92 6.35
N PHE A 201 -15.22 9.59 6.30
CA PHE A 201 -15.36 8.74 7.47
C PHE A 201 -14.05 8.66 8.30
N GLY A 202 -12.88 8.78 7.66
CA GLY A 202 -11.58 8.43 8.24
C GLY A 202 -10.84 9.56 8.95
N THR A 203 -11.55 10.64 9.32
CA THR A 203 -10.95 11.92 9.76
C THR A 203 -10.02 11.80 10.97
N ASN A 204 -10.26 10.82 11.85
CA ASN A 204 -9.51 10.61 13.09
C ASN A 204 -8.70 9.31 13.11
N THR A 205 -8.83 8.43 12.12
CA THR A 205 -8.19 7.09 12.15
C THR A 205 -7.28 6.83 10.96
N LEU A 206 -7.61 7.35 9.78
CA LEU A 206 -6.96 6.95 8.53
C LEU A 206 -5.58 7.58 8.39
N THR A 207 -4.53 6.78 8.56
CA THR A 207 -3.12 7.21 8.52
C THR A 207 -2.45 6.93 7.17
N ARG A 208 -2.95 5.94 6.42
CA ARG A 208 -2.49 5.60 5.06
C ARG A 208 -3.67 5.42 4.12
N LEU A 209 -3.60 6.07 2.97
CA LEU A 209 -4.59 5.94 1.90
C LEU A 209 -3.89 5.69 0.56
N THR A 210 -4.29 4.62 -0.11
CA THR A 210 -3.95 4.38 -1.52
C THR A 210 -5.22 4.44 -2.36
N ILE A 211 -5.16 5.23 -3.42
CA ILE A 211 -6.20 5.32 -4.44
C ILE A 211 -5.56 4.86 -5.75
N ASP A 212 -6.09 3.79 -6.34
CA ASP A 212 -5.71 3.32 -7.67
C ASP A 212 -6.94 3.36 -8.59
N GLY A 213 -6.85 4.10 -9.69
CA GLY A 213 -7.96 4.32 -10.60
C GLY A 213 -7.45 4.56 -12.01
N PRO A 214 -7.14 3.50 -12.78
CA PRO A 214 -6.59 3.64 -14.13
C PRO A 214 -7.51 4.41 -15.08
N LEU A 215 -8.82 4.43 -14.82
CA LEU A 215 -9.81 5.14 -15.63
C LEU A 215 -10.32 6.45 -15.02
N LEU A 216 -9.90 6.79 -13.79
CA LEU A 216 -10.31 8.04 -13.16
C LEU A 216 -9.84 9.24 -13.98
N SER A 217 -10.75 10.15 -14.30
CA SER A 217 -10.42 11.36 -15.06
C SER A 217 -9.97 12.53 -14.19
N SER A 218 -10.37 12.53 -12.92
CA SER A 218 -10.05 13.57 -11.94
C SER A 218 -10.26 13.06 -10.51
N LEU A 219 -9.77 13.82 -9.54
CA LEU A 219 -10.15 13.69 -8.13
C LEU A 219 -10.97 14.93 -7.72
N PRO A 220 -12.12 14.77 -7.05
CA PRO A 220 -12.90 15.89 -6.55
C PRO A 220 -12.11 16.77 -5.57
N ASN A 221 -12.26 18.09 -5.68
CA ASN A 221 -11.71 19.03 -4.70
C ASN A 221 -12.33 18.79 -3.34
N GLY A 222 -11.51 18.53 -2.33
CA GLY A 222 -11.97 18.28 -0.95
C GLY A 222 -12.24 16.82 -0.60
N ILE A 223 -11.83 15.90 -1.47
CA ILE A 223 -11.93 14.46 -1.20
C ILE A 223 -11.13 14.01 0.04
N PHE A 224 -10.14 14.80 0.46
CA PHE A 224 -9.31 14.56 1.64
C PHE A 224 -9.63 15.45 2.84
N ASP A 225 -10.72 16.22 2.78
CA ASP A 225 -11.07 17.15 3.85
C ASP A 225 -11.29 16.42 5.18
N GLY A 226 -10.76 17.02 6.24
CA GLY A 226 -10.86 16.49 7.59
C GLY A 226 -9.94 15.31 7.91
N LEU A 227 -9.20 14.74 6.94
CA LEU A 227 -8.25 13.65 7.15
C LEU A 227 -6.96 14.10 7.87
N THR A 228 -7.09 14.76 9.02
CA THR A 228 -6.01 15.47 9.70
C THR A 228 -4.89 14.56 10.22
N VAL A 229 -5.18 13.28 10.45
CA VAL A 229 -4.20 12.27 10.88
C VAL A 229 -3.50 11.53 9.73
N LEU A 230 -3.92 11.76 8.48
CA LEU A 230 -3.35 11.08 7.31
C LEU A 230 -1.88 11.47 7.13
N LYS A 231 -1.00 10.47 7.04
CA LYS A 231 0.46 10.65 6.92
C LYS A 231 0.98 10.23 5.56
N THR A 232 0.39 9.19 4.97
CA THR A 232 0.83 8.64 3.69
C THR A 232 -0.33 8.60 2.70
N LEU A 233 -0.13 9.21 1.53
CA LEU A 233 -1.09 9.20 0.44
C LEU A 233 -0.43 8.70 -0.84
N THR A 234 -1.05 7.71 -1.47
CA THR A 234 -0.69 7.25 -2.81
C THR A 234 -1.86 7.45 -3.75
N ILE A 235 -1.64 8.12 -4.88
CA ILE A 235 -2.60 8.30 -5.96
C ILE A 235 -1.99 7.67 -7.22
N ARG A 236 -2.69 6.69 -7.80
CA ARG A 236 -2.36 6.08 -9.09
C ARG A 236 -3.51 6.33 -10.03
N GLY A 237 -3.28 7.16 -11.05
CA GLY A 237 -4.35 7.64 -11.91
C GLY A 237 -3.93 7.75 -13.36
N GLY A 238 -3.99 6.64 -14.09
CA GLY A 238 -3.51 6.55 -15.48
C GLY A 238 -4.24 7.43 -16.50
N ASN A 239 -5.41 7.98 -16.14
CA ASN A 239 -6.20 8.85 -17.00
C ASN A 239 -6.51 10.22 -16.37
N ILE A 240 -5.91 10.52 -15.21
CA ILE A 240 -6.08 11.82 -14.57
C ILE A 240 -5.28 12.85 -15.36
N ARG A 241 -6.00 13.78 -15.99
CA ARG A 241 -5.36 14.81 -16.84
C ARG A 241 -4.65 15.88 -16.03
N TRP A 242 -5.27 16.34 -14.96
CA TRP A 242 -4.71 17.35 -14.07
C TRP A 242 -5.12 17.06 -12.63
N LEU A 243 -4.25 17.44 -11.70
CA LEU A 243 -4.62 17.62 -10.30
C LEU A 243 -4.93 19.10 -10.05
N SER A 244 -5.81 19.36 -9.09
CA SER A 244 -6.18 20.71 -8.68
C SER A 244 -5.17 21.28 -7.68
N ASN A 245 -4.91 22.59 -7.73
CA ASN A 245 -4.12 23.30 -6.71
C ASN A 245 -4.68 23.14 -5.30
N SER A 246 -6.00 22.96 -5.20
CA SER A 246 -6.69 22.88 -3.92
C SER A 246 -6.94 21.44 -3.46
N LEU A 247 -6.21 20.47 -4.01
CA LEU A 247 -6.41 19.05 -3.68
C LEU A 247 -6.05 18.74 -2.22
N PHE A 248 -4.94 19.27 -1.72
CA PHE A 248 -4.47 19.05 -0.34
C PHE A 248 -4.75 20.23 0.61
N TYR A 249 -5.11 21.39 0.06
CA TYR A 249 -5.40 22.60 0.84
C TYR A 249 -6.53 23.39 0.21
N ARG A 250 -7.59 23.66 0.99
CA ARG A 250 -8.70 24.53 0.58
C ARG A 250 -8.71 25.78 1.46
N PRO A 251 -8.21 26.93 0.98
CA PRO A 251 -8.09 28.15 1.80
C PRO A 251 -9.41 28.67 2.37
N SER A 252 -10.52 28.40 1.68
CA SER A 252 -11.87 28.83 2.06
C SER A 252 -12.64 27.80 2.89
N ALA A 253 -12.05 26.63 3.18
CA ALA A 253 -12.68 25.62 4.01
C ALA A 253 -12.34 25.86 5.48
N THR A 254 -13.28 25.51 6.38
CA THR A 254 -13.04 25.49 7.83
C THR A 254 -12.10 24.36 8.26
N SER A 255 -11.78 23.42 7.35
CA SER A 255 -10.93 22.28 7.61
C SER A 255 -9.45 22.66 7.70
N MET A 256 -8.74 22.10 8.69
CA MET A 256 -7.28 22.21 8.77
C MET A 256 -6.60 21.64 7.52
N PRO A 257 -5.45 22.20 7.09
CA PRO A 257 -4.65 21.65 6.01
C PRO A 257 -4.24 20.20 6.29
N LEU A 258 -4.13 19.43 5.22
CA LEU A 258 -3.55 18.09 5.29
C LEU A 258 -2.04 18.21 5.55
N HIS A 259 -1.48 17.36 6.41
CA HIS A 259 -0.04 17.37 6.74
C HIS A 259 0.58 15.99 6.50
N LEU A 260 0.91 15.71 5.24
CA LEU A 260 1.46 14.44 4.80
C LEU A 260 2.96 14.36 5.09
N ASN A 261 3.43 13.17 5.48
CA ASN A 261 4.85 12.83 5.55
C ASN A 261 5.35 12.22 4.24
N LYS A 262 4.48 11.49 3.53
CA LYS A 262 4.81 10.81 2.28
C LYS A 262 3.68 10.96 1.26
N ILE A 263 4.04 11.37 0.04
CA ILE A 263 3.14 11.46 -1.10
C ILE A 263 3.72 10.67 -2.27
N SER A 264 2.89 9.85 -2.90
CA SER A 264 3.23 9.19 -4.16
C SER A 264 2.13 9.45 -5.18
N ILE A 265 2.47 10.06 -6.31
CA ILE A 265 1.56 10.33 -7.42
C ILE A 265 2.13 9.64 -8.66
N ILE A 266 1.33 8.76 -9.28
CA ILE A 266 1.78 7.88 -10.34
C ILE A 266 0.78 7.91 -11.49
N GLY A 267 1.27 8.17 -12.71
CA GLY A 267 0.51 8.05 -13.95
C GLY A 267 -0.45 9.19 -14.26
N VAL A 268 -0.45 10.27 -13.47
CA VAL A 268 -1.24 11.48 -13.81
C VAL A 268 -0.49 12.30 -14.86
N LYS A 269 -1.19 12.96 -15.78
CA LYS A 269 -0.52 13.67 -16.90
C LYS A 269 0.21 14.93 -16.44
N SER A 270 -0.45 15.79 -15.67
CA SER A 270 0.10 17.06 -15.22
C SER A 270 -0.24 17.33 -13.76
N ILE A 271 0.73 17.93 -13.06
CA ILE A 271 0.62 18.38 -11.67
C ILE A 271 0.82 19.90 -11.62
N PRO A 272 0.05 20.64 -10.81
CA PRO A 272 0.20 22.09 -10.78
C PRO A 272 1.29 22.51 -9.78
N ARG A 273 1.88 23.69 -10.02
CA ARG A 273 3.02 24.24 -9.25
C ARG A 273 2.81 24.25 -7.73
N ASP A 274 1.62 24.69 -7.30
CA ASP A 274 1.33 24.93 -5.89
C ASP A 274 0.72 23.71 -5.17
N LEU A 275 0.71 22.53 -5.79
CA LEU A 275 0.08 21.32 -5.23
C LEU A 275 0.56 21.00 -3.81
N PHE A 276 1.86 21.18 -3.54
CA PHE A 276 2.50 20.84 -2.26
C PHE A 276 2.58 22.01 -1.27
N LYS A 277 1.99 23.16 -1.61
CA LYS A 277 2.04 24.35 -0.78
C LYS A 277 1.45 24.06 0.61
N GLY A 278 2.21 24.39 1.66
CA GLY A 278 1.81 24.16 3.05
C GLY A 278 2.05 22.75 3.59
N GLN A 279 2.60 21.82 2.79
CA GLN A 279 2.99 20.47 3.24
C GLN A 279 4.31 20.49 4.04
N LEU A 280 4.32 21.19 5.19
CA LEU A 280 5.52 21.43 6.01
C LEU A 280 6.08 20.17 6.73
N SER A 281 5.38 19.04 6.66
CA SER A 281 5.83 17.76 7.24
C SER A 281 6.30 16.75 6.19
N LEU A 282 6.23 17.10 4.91
CA LEU A 282 6.52 16.21 3.80
C LEU A 282 8.01 15.91 3.72
N LYS A 283 8.35 14.63 3.81
CA LYS A 283 9.72 14.10 3.79
C LYS A 283 10.02 13.29 2.54
N PHE A 284 9.01 12.59 2.01
CA PHE A 284 9.16 11.68 0.88
C PHE A 284 8.16 12.03 -0.21
N THR A 285 8.63 12.24 -1.43
CA THR A 285 7.78 12.50 -2.59
C THR A 285 8.17 11.63 -3.77
N THR A 286 7.20 10.95 -4.36
CA THR A 286 7.37 10.13 -5.55
C THR A 286 6.42 10.60 -6.65
N LEU A 287 6.94 10.97 -7.81
CA LEU A 287 6.21 11.46 -8.97
C LEU A 287 6.65 10.66 -10.21
N LYS A 288 5.92 9.57 -10.53
CA LYS A 288 6.29 8.69 -11.66
C LYS A 288 5.28 8.76 -12.78
N ASN A 289 5.76 8.57 -14.02
CA ASN A 289 4.94 8.58 -15.23
C ASN A 289 4.11 9.87 -15.37
N ILE A 290 4.69 11.01 -15.02
CA ILE A 290 4.09 12.34 -15.22
C ILE A 290 4.56 12.91 -16.55
N GLU A 291 3.66 13.42 -17.39
CA GLU A 291 3.98 13.96 -18.72
C GLU A 291 4.55 15.40 -18.64
N ASP A 292 4.06 16.19 -17.69
CA ASP A 292 4.46 17.59 -17.49
C ASP A 292 4.63 17.91 -15.99
N ILE A 293 5.86 18.27 -15.60
CA ILE A 293 6.22 18.67 -14.23
C ILE A 293 6.69 20.13 -14.29
N PRO A 294 5.87 21.10 -13.83
CA PRO A 294 6.30 22.49 -13.72
C PRO A 294 7.29 22.66 -12.55
N PRO A 295 7.90 23.83 -12.38
CA PRO A 295 8.67 24.14 -11.18
C PRO A 295 7.80 24.07 -9.93
N LEU A 296 7.85 22.95 -9.20
CA LEU A 296 7.03 22.66 -8.03
C LEU A 296 7.48 23.47 -6.82
N ASP A 297 6.53 24.01 -6.03
CA ASP A 297 6.81 24.62 -4.73
C ASP A 297 6.93 23.53 -3.64
N LEU A 298 8.00 22.74 -3.74
CA LEU A 298 8.32 21.67 -2.78
C LEU A 298 8.88 22.26 -1.47
N PRO A 299 8.59 21.64 -0.32
CA PRO A 299 8.94 22.21 0.96
C PRO A 299 10.38 21.89 1.37
N VAL A 300 11.03 22.80 2.10
CA VAL A 300 12.47 22.78 2.45
C VAL A 300 12.88 21.53 3.24
N GLN A 301 11.97 20.93 4.01
CA GLN A 301 12.25 19.75 4.83
C GLN A 301 12.22 18.42 4.06
N LEU A 302 12.02 18.44 2.73
CA LEU A 302 11.98 17.23 1.91
C LEU A 302 13.35 16.51 1.96
N ASP A 303 13.32 15.21 2.24
CA ASP A 303 14.53 14.38 2.37
C ASP A 303 14.77 13.53 1.11
N ASN A 304 13.69 13.04 0.47
CA ASN A 304 13.74 12.20 -0.72
C ASN A 304 12.75 12.68 -1.78
N LEU A 305 13.23 12.78 -3.03
CA LEU A 305 12.45 13.11 -4.21
C LEU A 305 12.75 12.12 -5.33
N ASP A 306 11.77 11.28 -5.65
CA ASP A 306 11.83 10.36 -6.78
C ASP A 306 10.91 10.86 -7.91
N MET A 307 11.49 11.33 -9.00
CA MET A 307 10.78 11.70 -10.24
C MET A 307 11.17 10.80 -11.43
N SER A 308 11.60 9.56 -11.13
CA SER A 308 12.01 8.59 -12.15
C SER A 308 10.87 8.18 -13.08
N GLY A 309 11.18 7.97 -14.36
CA GLY A 309 10.21 7.56 -15.36
C GLY A 309 9.18 8.64 -15.73
N SER A 310 9.34 9.87 -15.24
CA SER A 310 8.51 11.03 -15.62
C SER A 310 9.19 11.82 -16.72
N ASN A 311 8.43 12.49 -17.57
CA ASN A 311 8.95 13.22 -18.71
C ASN A 311 9.45 14.62 -18.30
N VAL A 312 10.56 14.64 -17.56
CA VAL A 312 11.22 15.86 -17.13
C VAL A 312 12.14 16.33 -18.26
N PHE A 313 11.62 17.12 -19.20
CA PHE A 313 12.43 17.59 -20.33
C PHE A 313 13.60 18.49 -19.90
N ARG A 314 13.42 19.25 -18.82
CA ARG A 314 14.42 20.15 -18.23
C ARG A 314 14.24 20.23 -16.72
N VAL A 315 15.35 20.39 -16.00
CA VAL A 315 15.36 20.73 -14.58
C VAL A 315 15.62 22.23 -14.46
N SER A 316 14.59 23.00 -14.14
CA SER A 316 14.76 24.42 -13.82
C SER A 316 15.50 24.57 -12.49
N PRO A 317 16.50 25.46 -12.37
CA PRO A 317 17.17 25.76 -11.10
C PRO A 317 16.19 26.09 -9.95
N ASP A 318 15.05 26.71 -10.29
CA ASP A 318 14.03 27.13 -9.33
C ASP A 318 13.39 25.97 -8.55
N VAL A 319 13.38 24.75 -9.10
CA VAL A 319 12.72 23.59 -8.47
C VAL A 319 13.46 23.15 -7.20
N PHE A 320 14.79 23.20 -7.24
CA PHE A 320 15.65 22.62 -6.22
C PHE A 320 16.34 23.66 -5.34
N MET A 321 16.30 24.94 -5.73
CA MET A 321 16.97 26.05 -5.04
C MET A 321 16.73 26.09 -3.52
N LYS A 322 15.55 25.68 -3.06
CA LYS A 322 15.18 25.70 -1.63
C LYS A 322 15.34 24.35 -0.93
N LEU A 323 15.63 23.27 -1.64
CA LEU A 323 15.65 21.90 -1.10
C LEU A 323 16.98 21.56 -0.43
N THR A 324 17.40 22.40 0.52
CA THR A 324 18.70 22.30 1.20
C THR A 324 18.88 21.06 2.05
N ASN A 325 17.79 20.39 2.44
CA ASN A 325 17.80 19.14 3.20
C ASN A 325 17.69 17.88 2.34
N LEU A 326 17.48 18.01 1.03
CA LEU A 326 17.28 16.86 0.15
C LEU A 326 18.55 16.01 0.12
N ARG A 327 18.38 14.70 0.39
CA ARG A 327 19.47 13.72 0.45
C ARG A 327 19.47 12.79 -0.76
N GLU A 328 18.29 12.43 -1.23
CA GLU A 328 18.11 11.48 -2.32
C GLU A 328 17.28 12.12 -3.44
N LEU A 329 17.84 12.19 -4.65
CA LEU A 329 17.18 12.68 -5.84
C LEU A 329 17.27 11.64 -6.95
N ASN A 330 16.13 11.08 -7.35
CA ASN A 330 16.07 10.17 -8.49
C ASN A 330 15.39 10.85 -9.69
N LEU A 331 16.15 11.04 -10.77
CA LEU A 331 15.70 11.56 -12.06
C LEU A 331 15.96 10.55 -13.19
N SER A 332 16.11 9.27 -12.84
CA SER A 332 16.43 8.23 -13.81
C SER A 332 15.29 7.99 -14.79
N ASN A 333 15.65 7.62 -16.03
CA ASN A 333 14.67 7.30 -17.07
C ASN A 333 13.68 8.45 -17.36
N SER A 334 14.12 9.71 -17.23
CA SER A 334 13.25 10.89 -17.34
C SER A 334 13.40 11.67 -18.65
N SER A 335 14.04 11.08 -19.66
CA SER A 335 14.28 11.68 -20.99
C SER A 335 15.05 13.01 -20.98
N LEU A 336 15.80 13.31 -19.91
CA LEU A 336 16.65 14.50 -19.84
C LEU A 336 17.69 14.50 -20.96
N THR A 337 17.82 15.62 -21.67
CA THR A 337 18.78 15.78 -22.79
C THR A 337 19.96 16.69 -22.46
N SER A 338 19.75 17.64 -21.55
CA SER A 338 20.76 18.57 -21.06
C SER A 338 20.45 18.97 -19.62
N LEU A 339 21.48 19.43 -18.91
CA LEU A 339 21.37 20.10 -17.62
C LEU A 339 21.98 21.50 -17.75
N GLU A 340 21.52 22.44 -16.93
CA GLU A 340 22.10 23.78 -16.81
C GLU A 340 23.06 23.79 -15.62
N SER A 341 24.11 24.62 -15.63
CA SER A 341 25.12 24.67 -14.55
C SER A 341 24.52 24.88 -13.15
N GLU A 342 23.33 25.47 -13.08
CA GLU A 342 22.60 25.75 -11.84
C GLU A 342 21.43 24.79 -11.59
N SER A 343 21.25 23.72 -12.37
CA SER A 343 20.13 22.78 -12.21
C SER A 343 20.05 22.14 -10.83
N PHE A 344 21.19 22.00 -10.12
CA PHE A 344 21.25 21.44 -8.75
C PHE A 344 21.59 22.48 -7.69
N ILE A 345 21.41 23.77 -8.00
CA ILE A 345 21.62 24.83 -7.02
C ILE A 345 20.73 24.60 -5.79
N GLY A 346 21.30 24.80 -4.60
CA GLY A 346 20.57 24.61 -3.33
C GLY A 346 20.60 23.19 -2.76
N LEU A 347 21.01 22.16 -3.52
CA LEU A 347 21.06 20.76 -3.05
C LEU A 347 22.27 20.45 -2.15
N SER A 348 22.49 21.26 -1.11
CA SER A 348 23.69 21.21 -0.27
C SER A 348 23.86 19.96 0.60
N SER A 349 22.79 19.17 0.77
CA SER A 349 22.79 17.93 1.57
C SER A 349 22.67 16.67 0.71
N LEU A 350 22.71 16.79 -0.62
CA LEU A 350 22.44 15.69 -1.53
C LEU A 350 23.58 14.68 -1.50
N SER A 351 23.24 13.44 -1.14
CA SER A 351 24.20 12.33 -1.03
C SER A 351 23.99 11.25 -2.09
N ASP A 352 22.78 11.13 -2.63
CA ASP A 352 22.44 10.16 -3.67
C ASP A 352 21.72 10.86 -4.83
N LEU A 353 22.28 10.70 -6.04
CA LEU A 353 21.76 11.26 -7.27
C LEU A 353 21.75 10.20 -8.37
N ASP A 354 20.56 9.83 -8.82
CA ASP A 354 20.39 8.92 -9.95
C ASP A 354 19.94 9.68 -11.22
N LEU A 355 20.87 9.82 -12.16
CA LEU A 355 20.64 10.36 -13.51
C LEU A 355 20.64 9.28 -14.60
N SER A 356 20.65 7.99 -14.22
CA SER A 356 20.78 6.89 -15.16
C SER A 356 19.63 6.85 -16.17
N ARG A 357 19.87 6.21 -17.33
CA ARG A 357 18.85 6.02 -18.38
C ARG A 357 18.25 7.34 -18.93
N ASN A 358 19.00 8.44 -18.87
CA ASN A 358 18.68 9.68 -19.56
C ASN A 358 19.45 9.78 -20.91
N LYS A 359 19.26 10.89 -21.61
CA LYS A 359 19.88 11.21 -22.91
C LYS A 359 20.89 12.36 -22.80
N ILE A 360 21.47 12.54 -21.61
CA ILE A 360 22.45 13.58 -21.33
C ILE A 360 23.76 13.23 -22.04
N VAL A 361 24.24 14.11 -22.92
CA VAL A 361 25.48 13.90 -23.69
C VAL A 361 26.69 14.51 -23.00
N THR A 362 26.51 15.68 -22.38
CA THR A 362 27.57 16.43 -21.70
C THR A 362 27.04 16.99 -20.39
N LEU A 363 27.92 17.07 -19.39
CA LEU A 363 27.64 17.73 -18.12
C LEU A 363 28.26 19.15 -18.12
N PRO A 364 27.51 20.20 -17.72
CA PRO A 364 28.08 21.53 -17.57
C PRO A 364 29.20 21.56 -16.54
N GLU A 365 30.14 22.49 -16.72
CA GLU A 365 31.14 22.77 -15.69
C GLU A 365 30.42 23.21 -14.40
N LYS A 366 30.90 22.72 -13.25
CA LYS A 366 30.39 23.04 -11.90
C LYS A 366 28.96 22.58 -11.59
N ILE A 367 28.37 21.70 -12.40
CA ILE A 367 27.02 21.16 -12.16
C ILE A 367 26.83 20.56 -10.75
N PHE A 368 27.90 20.00 -10.16
CA PHE A 368 27.90 19.40 -8.82
C PHE A 368 28.51 20.28 -7.74
N GLU A 369 28.83 21.55 -8.01
CA GLU A 369 29.52 22.44 -7.06
C GLU A 369 28.74 22.61 -5.75
N ALA A 370 27.40 22.65 -5.83
CA ALA A 370 26.52 22.78 -4.67
C ALA A 370 26.50 21.55 -3.75
N CYS A 371 26.74 20.35 -4.29
CA CYS A 371 26.68 19.08 -3.56
C CYS A 371 28.05 18.35 -3.50
N ARG A 372 29.14 19.04 -3.86
CA ARG A 372 30.48 18.44 -4.02
C ARG A 372 31.06 17.75 -2.78
N TYR A 373 30.56 18.11 -1.60
CA TYR A 373 31.03 17.58 -0.31
C TYR A 373 30.15 16.46 0.25
N THR A 374 28.99 16.22 -0.37
CA THR A 374 27.98 15.28 0.14
C THR A 374 27.71 14.16 -0.84
N LEU A 375 27.89 14.39 -2.15
CA LEU A 375 27.71 13.38 -3.18
C LEU A 375 28.90 12.39 -3.17
N ASP A 376 28.62 11.11 -2.95
CA ASP A 376 29.61 10.05 -3.13
C ASP A 376 29.70 9.72 -4.63
N PHE A 377 30.91 9.81 -5.21
CA PHE A 377 31.18 9.58 -6.64
C PHE A 377 31.58 8.15 -6.97
#